data_AF-A0A7W3W675-F1
#
_entry.id   AF-A0A7W3W675-F1
#
_cell.length_a   1.000
_cell.length_b   1.000
_cell.length_c   1.000
_cell.angle_alpha   90.00
_cell.angle_beta   90.00
_cell.angle_gamma   90.00
#
_symmetry.space_group_name_H-M   'P 1'
#
loop_
_entity.id
_entity.type
_entity.pdbx_description
1 polymer ?
#
loop_
_entity_poly.entity_id
_entity_poly.type
_entity_poly.pdbx_seq_one_letter_code
_entity_poly.pdbx_strand_id
1 'polypeptide(L)'
;MNDDTVRHLWSDAELDEALAALHPHETATDRAELDRARASMMRAAAAVSESDEPVVPQRKKRSGAWRLIAVAAAVAVLTGGVVVVRELASAPTTLAPAGPGSPPESREAGAPFTHLVTRYSHTALVGGTSVFRVKEQVDLWIPADPSGIWKRRWTRSEPPTLLGGEPRDSAKLPGPSQAEESAPGGRFTPDARFPGDSPAGTLGWSRPTPEFVASLPTDATMLANRLLKDRIPPTLSPAGDGPLPQPSTYGTTKVPSRISYPSATGMILNVLASGYASRELWGAFLKAMDDPTLGFQLVQIAPDFVQYAVLAGPYKVLVSINRKRLQLTDLQVLSASSVTGFSPGILVSSAQFSSETTNRTGG
;
A
#
# COMPACT_ATOMS: atom_id res chain seq x y z
N MET A 1 -15.98 1.41 -51.72
CA MET A 1 -16.01 1.69 -50.26
C MET A 1 -14.84 0.92 -49.69
N ASN A 2 -13.77 1.63 -49.34
CA ASN A 2 -12.49 1.03 -48.93
C ASN A 2 -12.43 0.97 -47.40
N ASP A 3 -12.12 -0.22 -46.87
CA ASP A 3 -11.89 -0.53 -45.46
C ASP A 3 -10.43 -0.28 -45.02
N ASP A 4 -9.85 0.85 -45.43
CA ASP A 4 -8.42 1.15 -45.18
C ASP A 4 -8.16 2.06 -43.97
N THR A 5 -9.15 2.30 -43.11
CA THR A 5 -9.08 3.39 -42.11
C THR A 5 -9.06 2.92 -40.65
N VAL A 6 -8.45 1.76 -40.33
CA VAL A 6 -8.35 1.30 -38.92
C VAL A 6 -6.97 0.74 -38.51
N ARG A 7 -5.95 0.65 -39.38
CA ARG A 7 -4.68 -0.01 -39.00
C ARG A 7 -3.42 0.76 -39.37
N HIS A 8 -3.09 1.79 -38.59
CA HIS A 8 -1.69 2.18 -38.34
C HIS A 8 -1.66 3.16 -37.16
N LEU A 9 -1.81 2.65 -35.94
CA LEU A 9 -1.71 3.51 -34.76
C LEU A 9 -0.27 3.84 -34.38
N TRP A 10 0.70 2.98 -34.75
CA TRP A 10 2.13 3.29 -34.68
C TRP A 10 2.87 2.76 -35.89
N SER A 11 3.86 3.50 -36.34
CA SER A 11 4.88 3.02 -37.25
C SER A 11 5.89 2.13 -36.50
N ASP A 12 6.53 1.20 -37.20
CA ASP A 12 7.57 0.33 -36.61
C ASP A 12 8.70 1.15 -35.96
N ALA A 13 9.00 2.33 -36.50
CA ALA A 13 10.00 3.24 -35.95
C ALA A 13 9.59 3.84 -34.59
N GLU A 14 8.31 4.20 -34.43
CA GLU A 14 7.79 4.73 -33.15
C GLU A 14 7.73 3.65 -32.06
N LEU A 15 7.47 2.40 -32.45
CA LEU A 15 7.52 1.27 -31.52
C LEU A 15 8.95 1.01 -31.04
N ASP A 16 9.93 1.05 -31.94
CA ASP A 16 11.35 0.87 -31.62
C ASP A 16 11.88 2.01 -30.72
N GLU A 17 11.45 3.25 -30.97
CA GLU A 17 11.81 4.42 -30.15
C GLU A 17 11.19 4.33 -28.74
N ALA A 18 9.92 3.93 -28.62
CA ALA A 18 9.26 3.73 -27.34
C ALA A 18 9.91 2.59 -26.52
N LEU A 19 10.36 1.52 -27.18
CA LEU A 19 11.07 0.41 -26.55
C LEU A 19 12.47 0.83 -26.08
N ALA A 20 13.21 1.60 -26.88
CA ALA A 20 14.52 2.14 -26.49
C ALA A 20 14.42 3.09 -25.29
N ALA A 21 13.36 3.92 -25.25
CA ALA A 21 13.09 4.83 -24.13
C ALA A 21 12.74 4.10 -22.82
N LEU A 22 12.18 2.89 -22.89
CA LEU A 22 11.83 2.08 -21.72
C LEU A 22 13.05 1.38 -21.09
N HIS A 23 14.13 1.18 -21.85
CA HIS A 23 15.36 0.50 -21.41
C HIS A 23 16.63 1.35 -21.60
N PRO A 24 16.73 2.57 -21.04
CA PRO A 24 17.84 3.49 -21.33
C PRO A 24 19.19 3.09 -20.69
N HIS A 25 19.25 2.04 -19.86
CA HIS A 25 20.43 1.72 -19.03
C HIS A 25 20.94 0.27 -19.12
N GLU A 26 20.52 -0.51 -20.11
CA GLU A 26 21.13 -1.83 -20.36
C GLU A 26 22.09 -1.73 -21.55
N THR A 27 23.39 -1.68 -21.25
CA THR A 27 24.43 -1.88 -22.26
C THR A 27 24.29 -3.28 -22.84
N ALA A 28 23.93 -3.32 -24.13
CA ALA A 28 23.73 -4.50 -24.98
C ALA A 28 22.50 -5.35 -24.65
N THR A 29 21.30 -4.77 -24.82
CA THR A 29 20.10 -5.58 -25.10
C THR A 29 20.35 -6.41 -26.36
N ASP A 30 20.42 -7.72 -26.21
CA ASP A 30 20.70 -8.65 -27.31
C ASP A 30 19.59 -8.53 -28.36
N ARG A 31 19.97 -8.22 -29.61
CA ARG A 31 19.04 -8.05 -30.74
C ARG A 31 18.16 -9.30 -30.90
N ALA A 32 18.69 -10.47 -30.57
CA ALA A 32 17.96 -11.73 -30.60
C ALA A 32 16.83 -11.83 -29.55
N GLU A 33 16.96 -11.17 -28.41
CA GLU A 33 15.91 -11.13 -27.38
C GLU A 33 14.77 -10.18 -27.78
N LEU A 34 15.10 -9.04 -28.38
CA LEU A 34 14.13 -8.13 -28.99
C LEU A 34 13.32 -8.81 -30.10
N ASP A 35 14.00 -9.56 -30.99
CA ASP A 35 13.32 -10.31 -32.05
C ASP A 35 12.41 -11.42 -31.49
N ARG A 36 12.81 -12.07 -30.39
CA ARG A 36 11.97 -13.07 -29.69
C ARG A 36 10.74 -12.44 -29.05
N ALA A 37 10.90 -11.28 -28.41
CA ALA A 37 9.80 -10.53 -27.81
C ALA A 37 8.80 -10.07 -28.89
N ARG A 38 9.31 -9.55 -30.02
CA ARG A 38 8.50 -9.15 -31.19
C ARG A 38 7.72 -10.33 -31.76
N ALA A 39 8.36 -11.48 -31.96
CA ALA A 39 7.69 -12.68 -32.45
C ALA A 39 6.63 -13.22 -31.46
N SER A 40 6.88 -13.10 -30.16
CA SER A 40 5.91 -13.47 -29.11
C SER A 40 4.68 -12.55 -29.14
N MET A 41 4.89 -11.24 -29.24
CA MET A 41 3.81 -10.25 -29.28
C MET A 41 2.96 -10.39 -30.55
N MET A 42 3.58 -10.58 -31.72
CA MET A 42 2.86 -10.81 -32.98
C MET A 42 2.03 -12.10 -32.94
N ARG A 43 2.54 -13.16 -32.29
CA ARG A 43 1.80 -14.42 -32.12
C ARG A 43 0.60 -14.25 -31.19
N ALA A 44 0.75 -13.46 -30.12
CA ALA A 44 -0.36 -13.13 -29.23
C ALA A 44 -1.42 -12.25 -29.92
N ALA A 45 -1.01 -11.27 -30.73
CA ALA A 45 -1.91 -10.40 -31.49
C ALA A 45 -2.69 -11.17 -32.59
N ALA A 46 -2.03 -12.13 -33.26
CA ALA A 46 -2.67 -13.00 -34.24
C ALA A 46 -3.73 -13.92 -33.59
N ALA A 47 -3.44 -14.45 -32.40
CA ALA A 47 -4.40 -15.28 -31.65
C ALA A 47 -5.66 -14.52 -31.21
N VAL A 48 -5.62 -13.18 -31.16
CA VAL A 48 -6.77 -12.32 -30.83
C VAL A 48 -7.57 -11.95 -32.08
N SER A 49 -6.96 -11.95 -33.27
CA SER A 49 -7.67 -11.63 -34.53
C SER A 49 -8.41 -12.82 -35.16
N GLU A 50 -8.20 -14.06 -34.71
CA GLU A 50 -8.93 -15.25 -35.19
C GLU A 50 -10.22 -15.57 -34.41
N SER A 51 -10.76 -14.62 -33.64
CA SER A 51 -12.12 -14.75 -33.09
C SER A 51 -13.16 -14.29 -34.11
N ASP A 52 -13.27 -15.02 -35.21
CA ASP A 52 -14.42 -14.96 -36.12
C ASP A 52 -15.68 -15.50 -35.45
N GLU A 53 -16.82 -14.89 -35.81
CA GLU A 53 -18.15 -15.09 -35.27
C GLU A 53 -18.56 -16.57 -35.01
N PRO A 54 -19.30 -16.84 -33.91
CA PRO A 54 -19.93 -18.14 -33.73
C PRO A 54 -21.18 -18.25 -34.62
N VAL A 55 -21.06 -18.96 -35.73
CA VAL A 55 -22.23 -19.55 -36.40
C VAL A 55 -22.88 -20.54 -35.43
N VAL A 56 -24.14 -20.29 -35.10
CA VAL A 56 -24.97 -21.15 -34.25
C VAL A 56 -25.53 -22.32 -35.07
N PRO A 57 -25.27 -23.60 -34.72
CA PRO A 57 -26.16 -24.68 -35.05
C PRO A 57 -26.95 -25.15 -33.83
N GLN A 58 -28.22 -25.47 -34.08
CA GLN A 58 -29.22 -25.85 -33.12
C GLN A 58 -28.90 -27.17 -32.37
N ARG A 59 -29.23 -27.15 -31.07
CA ARG A 59 -29.63 -28.26 -30.16
C ARG A 59 -29.49 -29.70 -30.69
N LYS A 60 -28.73 -30.54 -29.95
CA LYS A 60 -29.24 -31.81 -29.38
C LYS A 60 -28.60 -32.10 -28.01
N LYS A 61 -29.45 -32.45 -27.04
CA LYS A 61 -29.09 -32.97 -25.70
C LYS A 61 -28.34 -34.30 -25.85
N ARG A 62 -27.15 -34.44 -25.23
CA ARG A 62 -26.66 -35.72 -24.68
C ARG A 62 -25.82 -35.48 -23.41
N SER A 63 -26.17 -36.25 -22.39
CA SER A 63 -25.47 -36.43 -21.12
C SER A 63 -24.11 -37.09 -21.30
N GLY A 64 -23.12 -36.70 -20.51
CA GLY A 64 -21.86 -37.41 -20.43
C GLY A 64 -20.84 -36.66 -19.60
N ALA A 65 -20.70 -37.07 -18.34
CA ALA A 65 -19.61 -36.66 -17.48
C ALA A 65 -18.29 -37.23 -18.01
N TRP A 66 -17.27 -36.38 -18.20
CA TRP A 66 -15.90 -36.55 -17.70
C TRP A 66 -14.90 -35.64 -18.41
N ARG A 67 -14.03 -35.01 -17.60
CA ARG A 67 -12.63 -34.63 -17.88
C ARG A 67 -12.35 -33.55 -18.93
N LEU A 68 -12.12 -32.32 -18.45
CA LEU A 68 -11.00 -31.43 -18.85
C LEU A 68 -10.68 -30.57 -17.61
N ILE A 69 -9.63 -30.88 -16.84
CA ILE A 69 -8.24 -30.41 -16.98
C ILE A 69 -8.12 -28.89 -16.75
N ALA A 70 -7.36 -28.60 -15.69
CA ALA A 70 -6.84 -27.32 -15.27
C ALA A 70 -6.12 -26.53 -16.38
N VAL A 71 -6.35 -25.23 -16.42
CA VAL A 71 -5.43 -24.18 -16.90
C VAL A 71 -5.62 -22.99 -15.94
N ALA A 72 -4.82 -22.91 -14.87
CA ALA A 72 -3.69 -21.98 -14.73
C ALA A 72 -4.10 -20.51 -14.98
N ALA A 73 -4.32 -19.68 -13.95
CA ALA A 73 -3.26 -19.01 -13.18
C ALA A 73 -2.24 -18.27 -14.05
N ALA A 74 -2.65 -17.22 -14.76
CA ALA A 74 -1.76 -16.20 -15.34
C ALA A 74 -2.52 -14.96 -15.86
N VAL A 75 -3.18 -14.16 -15.01
CA VAL A 75 -3.63 -12.78 -15.38
C VAL A 75 -3.55 -11.81 -14.18
N ALA A 76 -2.48 -11.89 -13.38
CA ALA A 76 -2.31 -11.01 -12.22
C ALA A 76 -0.91 -10.39 -12.11
N VAL A 77 -0.22 -10.19 -13.22
CA VAL A 77 1.03 -9.44 -13.27
C VAL A 77 0.98 -8.54 -14.50
N LEU A 78 0.36 -7.37 -14.39
CA LEU A 78 0.53 -6.19 -15.25
C LEU A 78 -0.42 -5.08 -14.78
N THR A 79 -0.18 -4.55 -13.58
CA THR A 79 -0.54 -3.16 -13.27
C THR A 79 0.75 -2.49 -12.81
N GLY A 80 1.51 -2.05 -13.81
CA GLY A 80 2.76 -1.35 -13.66
C GLY A 80 2.60 -0.03 -12.91
N GLY A 81 3.64 0.30 -12.16
CA GLY A 81 3.76 1.57 -11.46
C GLY A 81 3.77 2.73 -12.43
N VAL A 82 2.83 3.65 -12.25
CA VAL A 82 2.89 4.98 -12.83
C VAL A 82 3.87 5.81 -11.99
N VAL A 83 5.04 6.09 -12.55
CA VAL A 83 5.92 7.15 -12.05
C VAL A 83 5.37 8.47 -12.59
N VAL A 84 4.78 9.29 -11.71
CA VAL A 84 4.40 10.66 -12.08
C VAL A 84 5.67 11.50 -12.07
N VAL A 85 6.23 11.76 -13.25
CA VAL A 85 7.21 12.84 -13.45
C VAL A 85 6.42 14.14 -13.46
N ARG A 86 6.62 14.99 -12.45
CA ARG A 86 6.02 16.33 -12.38
C ARG A 86 6.87 17.26 -13.24
N GLU A 87 6.33 17.70 -14.38
CA GLU A 87 6.91 18.79 -15.16
C GLU A 87 6.92 20.10 -14.36
N LEU A 88 8.10 20.72 -14.26
CA LEU A 88 8.25 22.12 -13.90
C LEU A 88 7.94 22.97 -15.13
N ALA A 89 6.73 23.55 -15.17
CA ALA A 89 6.43 24.63 -16.10
C ALA A 89 6.81 25.97 -15.45
N SER A 90 7.88 26.56 -15.96
CA SER A 90 8.28 27.95 -15.75
C SER A 90 7.22 28.92 -16.29
N ALA A 91 6.91 29.97 -15.53
CA ALA A 91 6.31 31.19 -16.05
C ALA A 91 7.15 32.40 -15.57
N PRO A 92 7.44 33.39 -16.43
CA PRO A 92 8.34 34.47 -16.09
C PRO A 92 7.60 35.73 -15.58
N THR A 93 8.37 36.54 -14.86
CA THR A 93 8.26 38.01 -14.69
C THR A 93 7.41 38.53 -13.52
N THR A 94 8.07 39.07 -12.49
CA THR A 94 8.26 40.53 -12.30
C THR A 94 9.22 40.75 -11.13
N LEU A 95 10.38 41.36 -11.41
CA LEU A 95 11.38 41.73 -10.41
C LEU A 95 10.90 42.99 -9.65
N ALA A 96 10.69 42.87 -8.34
CA ALA A 96 10.60 44.00 -7.43
C ALA A 96 11.99 44.30 -6.82
N PRO A 97 12.33 45.56 -6.50
CA PRO A 97 13.64 45.92 -5.98
C PRO A 97 13.88 45.32 -4.58
N ALA A 98 15.08 44.82 -4.35
CA ALA A 98 15.51 44.25 -3.08
C ALA A 98 15.62 45.35 -2.00
N GLY A 99 14.85 45.19 -0.92
CA GLY A 99 15.09 45.90 0.34
C GLY A 99 16.35 45.35 1.04
N PRO A 100 16.96 46.12 1.96
CA PRO A 100 18.19 45.72 2.65
C PRO A 100 18.02 44.38 3.37
N GLY A 101 18.88 43.42 3.01
CA GLY A 101 18.83 42.05 3.47
C GLY A 101 18.92 41.97 4.99
N SER A 102 17.98 41.23 5.58
CA SER A 102 18.16 40.69 6.92
C SER A 102 19.46 39.87 6.95
N PRO A 103 20.24 39.92 8.04
CA PRO A 103 21.47 39.13 8.13
C PRO A 103 21.15 37.65 7.88
N PRO A 104 22.05 36.90 7.23
CA PRO A 104 21.85 35.49 7.00
C PRO A 104 21.68 34.81 8.36
N GLU A 105 20.48 34.34 8.66
CA GLU A 105 20.30 33.30 9.66
C GLU A 105 21.29 32.21 9.30
N SER A 106 22.31 32.02 10.13
CA SER A 106 23.10 30.80 10.08
C SER A 106 22.11 29.67 10.26
N ARG A 107 21.75 29.00 9.16
CA ARG A 107 21.17 27.67 9.19
C ARG A 107 22.21 26.81 9.90
N GLU A 108 22.08 26.69 11.22
CA GLU A 108 22.53 25.48 11.89
C GLU A 108 21.98 24.33 11.04
N ALA A 109 22.89 23.53 10.47
CA ALA A 109 22.51 22.35 9.73
C ALA A 109 21.77 21.45 10.72
N GLY A 110 20.43 21.61 10.76
CA GLY A 110 19.58 20.89 11.70
C GLY A 110 19.87 19.40 11.57
N ALA A 111 19.98 18.72 12.71
CA ALA A 111 20.22 17.28 12.73
C ALA A 111 19.25 16.57 11.77
N PRO A 112 19.73 15.55 11.03
CA PRO A 112 18.90 14.87 10.04
C PRO A 112 17.65 14.27 10.69
N PHE A 113 16.54 14.35 9.97
CA PHE A 113 15.28 13.69 10.30
C PHE A 113 15.18 12.39 9.51
N THR A 114 14.59 11.37 10.12
CA THR A 114 14.00 10.26 9.37
C THR A 114 12.59 10.68 8.96
N HIS A 115 12.37 10.83 7.66
CA HIS A 115 11.07 11.14 7.07
C HIS A 115 10.39 9.85 6.63
N LEU A 116 9.30 9.52 7.31
CA LEU A 116 8.46 8.36 7.03
C LEU A 116 7.19 8.83 6.33
N VAL A 117 6.92 8.27 5.17
CA VAL A 117 5.69 8.54 4.41
C VAL A 117 4.89 7.25 4.36
N THR A 118 3.66 7.31 4.85
CA THR A 118 2.69 6.22 4.73
C THR A 118 1.51 6.67 3.91
N ARG A 119 1.28 6.01 2.77
CA ARG A 119 0.14 6.25 1.89
C ARG A 119 -0.93 5.20 2.12
N TYR A 120 -2.04 5.63 2.67
CA TYR A 120 -3.18 4.79 2.98
C TYR A 120 -4.23 4.82 1.87
N SER A 121 -4.96 3.72 1.74
CA SER A 121 -6.11 3.62 0.88
C SER A 121 -7.16 2.74 1.56
N HIS A 122 -8.41 3.17 1.66
CA HIS A 122 -9.47 2.37 2.27
C HIS A 122 -10.81 2.54 1.57
N THR A 123 -11.70 1.57 1.75
CA THR A 123 -13.07 1.63 1.24
C THR A 123 -14.00 2.41 2.17
N ALA A 124 -14.83 3.26 1.60
CA ALA A 124 -15.95 3.91 2.25
C ALA A 124 -17.27 3.44 1.62
N LEU A 125 -18.18 2.91 2.43
CA LEU A 125 -19.54 2.54 2.01
C LEU A 125 -20.49 3.72 2.26
N VAL A 126 -21.14 4.20 1.21
CA VAL A 126 -22.03 5.35 1.24
C VAL A 126 -23.44 4.92 0.87
N GLY A 127 -24.43 5.30 1.69
CA GLY A 127 -25.84 4.97 1.44
C GLY A 127 -26.16 3.47 1.40
N GLY A 128 -25.22 2.61 1.82
CA GLY A 128 -25.37 1.15 1.82
C GLY A 128 -25.17 0.47 0.47
N THR A 129 -25.00 1.21 -0.62
CA THR A 129 -24.92 0.69 -1.99
C THR A 129 -23.68 1.13 -2.75
N SER A 130 -23.16 2.33 -2.44
CA SER A 130 -22.06 2.94 -3.19
C SER A 130 -20.75 2.77 -2.45
N VAL A 131 -19.70 2.31 -3.14
CA VAL A 131 -18.39 2.05 -2.55
C VAL A 131 -17.37 2.97 -3.21
N PHE A 132 -16.61 3.67 -2.38
CA PHE A 132 -15.56 4.58 -2.82
C PHE A 132 -14.21 4.19 -2.23
N ARG A 133 -13.13 4.52 -2.93
CA ARG A 133 -11.76 4.48 -2.43
C ARG A 133 -11.39 5.86 -1.90
N VAL A 134 -11.00 5.94 -0.64
CA VAL A 134 -10.43 7.14 -0.02
C VAL A 134 -8.93 6.93 0.12
N LYS A 135 -8.13 7.89 -0.36
CA LYS A 135 -6.67 7.89 -0.23
C LYS A 135 -6.23 8.96 0.73
N GLU A 136 -5.27 8.62 1.58
CA GLU A 136 -4.72 9.50 2.60
C GLU A 136 -3.21 9.31 2.70
N GLN A 137 -2.51 10.30 3.21
CA GLN A 137 -1.08 10.23 3.45
C GLN A 137 -0.78 10.73 4.87
N VAL A 138 0.09 10.02 5.56
CA VAL A 138 0.71 10.49 6.80
C VAL A 138 2.21 10.63 6.54
N ASP A 139 2.72 11.85 6.66
CA ASP A 139 4.14 12.16 6.73
C ASP A 139 4.53 12.28 8.21
N LEU A 140 5.64 11.67 8.61
CA LEU A 140 6.16 11.70 9.97
C LEU A 140 7.66 12.03 9.91
N TRP A 141 8.07 13.08 10.62
CA TRP A 141 9.47 13.50 10.74
C TRP A 141 9.96 13.19 12.14
N ILE A 142 10.89 12.23 12.21
CA ILE A 142 11.52 11.76 13.44
C ILE A 142 12.91 12.41 13.54
N PRO A 143 13.17 13.25 14.55
CA PRO A 143 14.51 13.80 14.78
C PRO A 143 15.54 12.70 15.10
N ALA A 144 16.82 12.96 14.81
CA ALA A 144 17.91 12.05 15.17
C ALA A 144 17.97 11.75 16.67
N ASP A 145 17.69 12.75 17.52
CA ASP A 145 17.41 12.56 18.94
C ASP A 145 15.92 12.26 19.11
N PRO A 146 15.52 11.02 19.46
CA PRO A 146 14.12 10.63 19.57
C PRO A 146 13.39 11.37 20.70
N SER A 147 14.08 12.03 21.63
CA SER A 147 13.44 12.87 22.65
C SER A 147 13.05 14.27 22.14
N GLY A 148 13.51 14.65 20.95
CA GLY A 148 13.26 15.95 20.33
C GLY A 148 11.80 16.18 19.92
N ILE A 149 11.56 17.25 19.15
CA ILE A 149 10.23 17.56 18.61
C ILE A 149 10.00 16.81 17.31
N TRP A 150 8.99 15.96 17.33
CA TRP A 150 8.52 15.23 16.17
C TRP A 150 7.43 16.03 15.48
N LYS A 151 7.31 15.85 14.17
CA LYS A 151 6.20 16.42 13.40
C LYS A 151 5.46 15.33 12.67
N ARG A 152 4.14 15.43 12.58
CA ARG A 152 3.34 14.60 11.69
C ARG A 152 2.36 15.45 10.91
N ARG A 153 2.16 15.09 9.65
CA ARG A 153 1.18 15.72 8.76
C ARG A 153 0.29 14.64 8.16
N TRP A 154 -1.01 14.79 8.31
CA TRP A 154 -2.01 13.98 7.62
C TRP A 154 -2.62 14.79 6.48
N THR A 155 -2.78 14.17 5.33
CA THR A 155 -3.34 14.79 4.13
C THR A 155 -4.32 13.84 3.45
N ARG A 156 -5.49 14.35 3.10
CA ARG A 156 -6.42 13.76 2.13
C ARG A 156 -6.54 14.74 0.96
N SER A 157 -5.84 14.49 -0.14
CA SER A 157 -5.72 15.44 -1.25
C SER A 157 -6.64 15.11 -2.43
N GLU A 158 -6.89 13.83 -2.69
CA GLU A 158 -7.66 13.38 -3.85
C GLU A 158 -9.15 13.18 -3.51
N PRO A 159 -10.07 13.49 -4.45
CA PRO A 159 -11.46 13.11 -4.29
C PRO A 159 -11.59 11.58 -4.26
N PRO A 160 -12.54 11.02 -3.48
CA PRO A 160 -12.74 9.59 -3.43
C PRO A 160 -13.06 8.99 -4.81
N THR A 161 -12.43 7.88 -5.16
CA THR A 161 -12.65 7.20 -6.45
C THR A 161 -13.83 6.25 -6.33
N LEU A 162 -14.83 6.35 -7.22
CA LEU A 162 -15.96 5.42 -7.24
C LEU A 162 -15.47 4.02 -7.66
N LEU A 163 -15.78 3.00 -6.84
CA LEU A 163 -15.51 1.59 -7.16
C LEU A 163 -16.78 0.86 -7.61
N GLY A 164 -17.95 1.33 -7.17
CA GLY A 164 -19.26 0.80 -7.59
C GLY A 164 -20.41 1.55 -6.94
N GLY A 165 -21.59 1.50 -7.56
CA GLY A 165 -22.79 2.24 -7.13
C GLY A 165 -22.95 3.60 -7.83
N GLU A 166 -23.51 4.57 -7.12
CA GLU A 166 -23.96 5.85 -7.69
C GLU A 166 -22.94 6.99 -7.46
N PRO A 167 -22.43 7.66 -8.50
CA PRO A 167 -21.44 8.74 -8.35
C PRO A 167 -21.88 9.91 -7.46
N ARG A 168 -23.19 10.24 -7.48
CA ARG A 168 -23.77 11.35 -6.70
C ARG A 168 -23.61 11.19 -5.18
N ASP A 169 -23.39 9.97 -4.70
CA ASP A 169 -23.16 9.72 -3.28
C ASP A 169 -21.81 10.26 -2.78
N SER A 170 -20.88 10.59 -3.69
CA SER A 170 -19.60 11.23 -3.34
C SER A 170 -19.76 12.52 -2.55
N ALA A 171 -20.87 13.25 -2.72
CA ALA A 171 -21.17 14.48 -1.97
C ALA A 171 -21.32 14.26 -0.45
N LYS A 172 -21.53 13.02 0.00
CA LYS A 172 -21.62 12.66 1.42
C LYS A 172 -20.26 12.30 2.03
N LEU A 173 -19.23 12.15 1.19
CA LEU A 173 -17.88 11.84 1.66
C LEU A 173 -17.15 13.11 2.08
N PRO A 174 -16.24 13.00 3.04
CA PRO A 174 -15.44 14.14 3.43
C PRO A 174 -14.53 14.55 2.26
N GLY A 175 -14.46 15.85 2.01
CA GLY A 175 -13.60 16.42 0.97
C GLY A 175 -12.12 16.42 1.35
N PRO A 176 -11.30 17.11 0.54
CA PRO A 176 -9.89 17.30 0.84
C PRO A 176 -9.69 17.98 2.20
N SER A 177 -8.67 17.53 2.93
CA SER A 177 -8.37 18.05 4.26
C SER A 177 -6.91 17.77 4.61
N GLN A 178 -6.34 18.58 5.50
CA GLN A 178 -5.00 18.38 6.03
C GLN A 178 -4.94 18.77 7.51
N ALA A 179 -4.03 18.14 8.23
CA ALA A 179 -3.74 18.44 9.62
C ALA A 179 -2.24 18.26 9.88
N GLU A 180 -1.67 19.11 10.70
CA GLU A 180 -0.27 19.00 11.15
C GLU A 180 -0.23 19.10 12.68
N GLU A 181 0.63 18.31 13.29
CA GLU A 181 0.86 18.32 14.73
C GLU A 181 2.36 18.17 15.01
N SER A 182 2.82 18.83 16.07
CA SER A 182 4.16 18.65 16.61
C SER A 182 4.07 18.21 18.06
N ALA A 183 4.87 17.22 18.46
CA ALA A 183 4.88 16.72 19.82
C ALA A 183 6.28 16.26 20.23
N PRO A 184 6.69 16.47 21.50
CA PRO A 184 7.95 15.93 22.02
C PRO A 184 7.89 14.40 22.06
N GLY A 185 8.95 13.75 21.60
CA GLY A 185 9.07 12.30 21.64
C GLY A 185 7.99 11.53 20.86
N GLY A 186 7.36 12.15 19.87
CA GLY A 186 6.28 11.53 19.09
C GLY A 186 4.99 11.27 19.88
N ARG A 187 4.83 11.92 21.05
CA ARG A 187 3.65 11.76 21.92
C ARG A 187 2.49 12.62 21.47
N PHE A 188 1.96 12.28 20.30
CA PHE A 188 0.85 13.01 19.70
C PHE A 188 -0.48 12.75 20.41
N THR A 189 -1.40 13.71 20.31
CA THR A 189 -2.75 13.57 20.84
C THR A 189 -3.51 12.51 20.03
N PRO A 190 -4.23 11.57 20.67
CA PRO A 190 -5.10 10.65 19.95
C PRO A 190 -6.07 11.37 19.03
N ASP A 191 -6.01 11.05 17.74
CA ASP A 191 -6.85 11.65 16.72
C ASP A 191 -7.24 10.60 15.68
N ALA A 192 -8.55 10.41 15.51
CA ALA A 192 -9.12 9.41 14.64
C ALA A 192 -8.76 9.58 13.15
N ARG A 193 -8.21 10.74 12.76
CA ARG A 193 -7.68 10.98 11.41
C ARG A 193 -6.40 10.19 11.12
N PHE A 194 -5.63 9.86 12.14
CA PHE A 194 -4.40 9.08 11.98
C PHE A 194 -4.72 7.59 12.16
N PRO A 195 -4.50 6.73 11.15
CA PRO A 195 -4.67 5.29 11.32
C PRO A 195 -3.81 4.77 12.48
N GLY A 196 -4.41 3.92 13.33
CA GLY A 196 -3.76 3.37 14.54
C GLY A 196 -3.92 4.19 15.82
N ASP A 197 -4.45 5.43 15.76
CA ASP A 197 -4.55 6.32 16.94
C ASP A 197 -5.75 6.07 17.88
N SER A 198 -6.29 4.85 17.89
CA SER A 198 -7.42 4.48 18.75
C SER A 198 -7.09 4.72 20.24
N PRO A 199 -7.99 5.35 21.02
CA PRO A 199 -7.80 5.51 22.46
C PRO A 199 -7.94 4.19 23.24
N ALA A 200 -8.52 3.16 22.61
CA ALA A 200 -8.68 1.83 23.19
C ALA A 200 -7.60 0.89 22.66
N GLY A 201 -6.72 0.40 23.52
CA GLY A 201 -5.73 -0.63 23.20
C GLY A 201 -4.82 -0.95 24.38
N THR A 202 -4.26 -2.17 24.40
CA THR A 202 -3.23 -2.59 25.37
C THR A 202 -2.01 -1.67 25.29
N LEU A 203 -1.54 -1.22 26.46
CA LEU A 203 -0.39 -0.32 26.60
C LEU A 203 0.83 -0.87 25.81
N GLY A 204 1.32 -0.09 24.85
CA GLY A 204 2.54 -0.35 24.07
C GLY A 204 2.31 -0.92 22.67
N TRP A 205 1.62 -2.05 22.51
CA TRP A 205 1.61 -2.75 21.21
C TRP A 205 0.70 -2.14 20.14
N SER A 206 -0.47 -1.62 20.52
CA SER A 206 -1.38 -1.00 19.55
C SER A 206 -0.86 0.36 19.10
N ARG A 207 -0.15 1.06 20.00
CA ARG A 207 0.40 2.40 19.82
C ARG A 207 1.83 2.43 20.36
N PRO A 208 2.77 1.82 19.62
CA PRO A 208 4.17 1.77 20.03
C PRO A 208 4.70 3.18 20.26
N THR A 209 5.28 3.42 21.43
CA THR A 209 6.10 4.61 21.69
C THR A 209 7.57 4.26 21.44
N PRO A 210 8.45 5.26 21.21
CA PRO A 210 9.88 4.99 21.07
C PRO A 210 10.46 4.22 22.26
N GLU A 211 10.06 4.55 23.49
CA GLU A 211 10.54 3.88 24.70
C GLU A 211 10.04 2.45 24.80
N PHE A 212 8.77 2.21 24.44
CA PHE A 212 8.23 0.86 24.37
C PHE A 212 8.98 0.00 23.36
N VAL A 213 9.20 0.51 22.14
CA VAL A 213 9.90 -0.23 21.08
C VAL A 213 11.35 -0.49 21.46
N ALA A 214 12.04 0.46 22.08
CA ALA A 214 13.40 0.28 22.60
C ALA A 214 13.49 -0.77 23.71
N SER A 215 12.41 -1.01 24.45
CA SER A 215 12.35 -2.04 25.49
C SER A 215 12.14 -3.46 24.97
N LEU A 216 11.83 -3.62 23.67
CA LEU A 216 11.53 -4.93 23.09
C LEU A 216 12.80 -5.79 22.95
N PRO A 217 12.71 -7.11 23.18
CA PRO A 217 13.84 -8.01 22.96
C PRO A 217 14.28 -8.01 21.48
N THR A 218 15.58 -7.92 21.24
CA THR A 218 16.18 -8.08 19.90
C THR A 218 16.59 -9.51 19.58
N ASP A 219 16.55 -10.42 20.57
CA ASP A 219 16.60 -11.86 20.31
C ASP A 219 15.24 -12.35 19.81
N ALA A 220 15.24 -13.05 18.67
CA ALA A 220 14.01 -13.49 18.01
C ALA A 220 13.19 -14.46 18.87
N THR A 221 13.84 -15.34 19.61
CA THR A 221 13.16 -16.35 20.46
C THR A 221 12.51 -15.67 21.66
N MET A 222 13.23 -14.76 22.32
CA MET A 222 12.68 -13.95 23.41
C MET A 222 11.53 -13.06 22.94
N LEU A 223 11.65 -12.46 21.76
CA LEU A 223 10.60 -11.63 21.16
C LEU A 223 9.34 -12.46 20.84
N ALA A 224 9.50 -13.64 20.23
CA ALA A 224 8.39 -14.55 19.95
C ALA A 224 7.67 -14.98 21.25
N ASN A 225 8.43 -15.37 22.28
CA ASN A 225 7.88 -15.69 23.60
C ASN A 225 7.12 -14.49 24.22
N ARG A 226 7.66 -13.28 24.06
CA ARG A 226 6.99 -12.06 24.53
C ARG A 226 5.68 -11.80 23.79
N LEU A 227 5.66 -11.94 22.47
CA LEU A 227 4.44 -11.80 21.65
C LEU A 227 3.36 -12.82 22.03
N LEU A 228 3.76 -14.07 22.27
CA LEU A 228 2.84 -15.12 22.71
C LEU A 228 2.27 -14.84 24.10
N LYS A 229 3.10 -14.33 25.02
CA LYS A 229 2.70 -13.98 26.38
C LYS A 229 1.74 -12.79 26.43
N ASP A 230 2.03 -11.75 25.66
CA ASP A 230 1.25 -10.51 25.66
C ASP A 230 -0.05 -10.63 24.85
N ARG A 231 -0.17 -11.70 24.04
CA ARG A 231 -1.30 -11.94 23.16
C ARG A 231 -2.63 -11.79 23.90
N ILE A 232 -3.46 -10.87 23.43
CA ILE A 232 -4.84 -10.73 23.88
C ILE A 232 -5.64 -11.92 23.31
N PRO A 233 -6.44 -12.62 24.13
CA PRO A 233 -7.36 -13.64 23.64
C PRO A 233 -8.27 -13.07 22.54
N PRO A 234 -8.59 -13.82 21.48
CA PRO A 234 -9.44 -13.33 20.38
C PRO A 234 -10.78 -12.74 20.84
N THR A 235 -11.34 -13.23 21.95
CA THR A 235 -12.59 -12.77 22.54
C THR A 235 -12.50 -11.38 23.18
N LEU A 236 -11.30 -10.93 23.52
CA LEU A 236 -11.01 -9.66 24.18
C LEU A 236 -10.23 -8.69 23.28
N SER A 237 -9.84 -9.14 22.09
CA SER A 237 -9.04 -8.32 21.18
C SER A 237 -9.90 -7.14 20.70
N PRO A 238 -9.50 -5.88 20.95
CA PRO A 238 -10.20 -4.73 20.40
C PRO A 238 -10.24 -4.87 18.89
N ALA A 239 -11.44 -4.85 18.30
CA ALA A 239 -11.60 -4.92 16.87
C ALA A 239 -10.98 -3.65 16.24
N GLY A 240 -9.77 -3.77 15.70
CA GLY A 240 -9.10 -2.71 14.95
C GLY A 240 -7.64 -2.39 15.32
N ASP A 241 -6.99 -3.16 16.20
CA ASP A 241 -5.62 -2.89 16.67
C ASP A 241 -4.51 -3.22 15.64
N GLY A 242 -4.59 -2.65 14.44
CA GLY A 242 -3.54 -2.74 13.43
C GLY A 242 -3.30 -1.40 12.72
N PRO A 243 -2.26 -1.33 11.89
CA PRO A 243 -1.80 -0.06 11.33
C PRO A 243 -2.67 0.43 10.16
N LEU A 244 -3.63 -0.38 9.71
CA LEU A 244 -4.46 -0.01 8.56
C LEU A 244 -5.76 0.68 8.98
N PRO A 245 -6.20 1.68 8.19
CA PRO A 245 -7.52 2.25 8.37
C PRO A 245 -8.60 1.20 8.15
N GLN A 246 -9.63 1.26 8.99
CA GLN A 246 -10.80 0.42 8.90
C GLN A 246 -11.71 0.90 7.77
N PRO A 247 -12.51 0.01 7.16
CA PRO A 247 -13.57 0.42 6.24
C PRO A 247 -14.52 1.40 6.94
N SER A 248 -14.89 2.47 6.26
CA SER A 248 -15.75 3.53 6.81
C SER A 248 -17.16 3.49 6.22
N THR A 249 -18.12 4.10 6.91
CA THR A 249 -19.53 4.18 6.47
C THR A 249 -20.09 5.57 6.58
N TYR A 250 -20.82 6.01 5.57
CA TYR A 250 -21.46 7.32 5.53
C TYR A 250 -22.93 7.20 5.13
N GLY A 251 -23.82 7.71 5.98
CA GLY A 251 -25.26 7.71 5.72
C GLY A 251 -25.89 6.31 5.63
N THR A 252 -25.36 5.32 6.35
CA THR A 252 -25.92 3.97 6.42
C THR A 252 -25.70 3.37 7.81
N THR A 253 -26.61 2.48 8.23
CA THR A 253 -26.50 1.69 9.46
C THR A 253 -25.73 0.38 9.25
N LYS A 254 -25.52 -0.03 8.00
CA LYS A 254 -24.77 -1.25 7.67
C LYS A 254 -23.27 -0.97 7.83
N VAL A 255 -22.68 -1.49 8.90
CA VAL A 255 -21.25 -1.39 9.17
C VAL A 255 -20.52 -2.58 8.53
N PRO A 256 -19.53 -2.37 7.64
CA PRO A 256 -18.66 -3.43 7.16
C PRO A 256 -18.01 -4.16 8.32
N SER A 257 -17.64 -5.43 8.09
CA SER A 257 -16.83 -6.14 9.06
C SER A 257 -15.55 -5.35 9.33
N ARG A 258 -15.14 -5.25 10.60
CA ARG A 258 -13.85 -4.64 10.93
C ARG A 258 -12.72 -5.61 10.60
N ILE A 259 -11.58 -5.06 10.20
CA ILE A 259 -10.35 -5.81 10.01
C ILE A 259 -9.84 -6.17 11.41
N SER A 260 -9.93 -7.45 11.75
CA SER A 260 -9.51 -7.97 13.05
C SER A 260 -8.20 -8.75 12.89
N TYR A 261 -7.11 -8.18 13.38
CA TYR A 261 -5.81 -8.84 13.37
C TYR A 261 -5.77 -9.90 14.47
N PRO A 262 -5.20 -11.10 14.20
CA PRO A 262 -4.73 -11.95 15.28
C PRO A 262 -3.79 -11.14 16.17
N SER A 263 -3.92 -11.26 17.50
CA SER A 263 -3.27 -10.31 18.41
C SER A 263 -1.76 -10.17 18.16
N ALA A 264 -1.01 -11.25 17.95
CA ALA A 264 0.43 -11.15 17.63
C ALA A 264 0.70 -10.46 16.28
N THR A 265 -0.14 -10.67 15.27
CA THR A 265 -0.01 -10.00 13.96
C THR A 265 -0.17 -8.49 14.10
N GLY A 266 -1.21 -8.03 14.80
CA GLY A 266 -1.43 -6.61 15.03
C GLY A 266 -0.25 -5.97 15.77
N MET A 267 0.22 -6.63 16.83
CA MET A 267 1.40 -6.23 17.61
C MET A 267 2.65 -6.01 16.74
N ILE A 268 3.00 -7.02 15.92
CA ILE A 268 4.16 -6.94 15.02
C ILE A 268 3.96 -5.80 14.01
N LEU A 269 2.83 -5.78 13.32
CA LEU A 269 2.60 -4.81 12.25
C LEU A 269 2.56 -3.36 12.75
N ASN A 270 2.03 -3.09 13.95
CA ASN A 270 2.06 -1.75 14.54
C ASN A 270 3.49 -1.29 14.83
N VAL A 271 4.32 -2.15 15.43
CA VAL A 271 5.73 -1.82 15.70
C VAL A 271 6.51 -1.58 14.41
N LEU A 272 6.33 -2.45 13.41
CA LEU A 272 7.00 -2.30 12.12
C LEU A 272 6.53 -1.04 11.36
N ALA A 273 5.24 -0.73 11.39
CA ALA A 273 4.66 0.46 10.75
C ALA A 273 5.01 1.77 11.46
N SER A 274 5.33 1.74 12.75
CA SER A 274 5.73 2.93 13.51
C SER A 274 7.02 3.57 13.00
N GLY A 275 7.90 2.76 12.40
CA GLY A 275 9.25 3.17 11.99
C GLY A 275 10.23 3.36 13.15
N TYR A 276 9.88 2.97 14.38
CA TYR A 276 10.75 3.11 15.57
C TYR A 276 11.69 1.92 15.76
N ALA A 277 11.43 0.81 15.06
CA ALA A 277 12.18 -0.42 15.24
C ALA A 277 13.62 -0.26 14.73
N SER A 278 14.60 -0.62 15.57
CA SER A 278 16.00 -0.70 15.16
C SER A 278 16.20 -1.81 14.13
N ARG A 279 17.34 -1.80 13.45
CA ARG A 279 17.69 -2.82 12.45
C ARG A 279 17.71 -4.24 13.05
N GLU A 280 18.21 -4.36 14.27
CA GLU A 280 18.29 -5.62 15.02
C GLU A 280 16.88 -6.12 15.35
N LEU A 281 16.01 -5.22 15.83
CA LEU A 281 14.63 -5.54 16.15
C LEU A 281 13.83 -5.92 14.90
N TRP A 282 14.06 -5.27 13.75
CA TRP A 282 13.52 -5.70 12.46
C TRP A 282 13.93 -7.13 12.11
N GLY A 283 15.22 -7.45 12.27
CA GLY A 283 15.71 -8.81 12.05
C GLY A 283 15.05 -9.83 12.97
N ALA A 284 14.77 -9.46 14.22
CA ALA A 284 14.06 -10.29 15.18
C ALA A 284 12.60 -10.53 14.78
N PHE A 285 11.87 -9.48 14.39
CA PHE A 285 10.49 -9.60 13.91
C PHE A 285 10.37 -10.43 12.65
N LEU A 286 11.29 -10.29 11.68
CA LEU A 286 11.27 -11.12 10.48
C LEU A 286 11.42 -12.60 10.81
N LYS A 287 12.36 -12.95 11.69
CA LYS A 287 12.52 -14.33 12.17
C LYS A 287 11.28 -14.81 12.94
N ALA A 288 10.64 -13.95 13.72
CA ALA A 288 9.40 -14.29 14.39
C ALA A 288 8.25 -14.52 13.39
N MET A 289 8.16 -13.72 12.32
CA MET A 289 7.16 -13.90 11.26
C MET A 289 7.36 -15.20 10.46
N ASP A 290 8.55 -15.80 10.48
CA ASP A 290 8.78 -17.13 9.93
C ASP A 290 8.18 -18.26 10.80
N ASP A 291 7.77 -17.96 12.05
CA ASP A 291 7.05 -18.89 12.91
C ASP A 291 5.54 -18.91 12.58
N PRO A 292 5.02 -20.00 12.00
CA PRO A 292 3.61 -20.08 11.60
C PRO A 292 2.64 -20.04 12.79
N THR A 293 3.11 -20.29 14.02
CA THR A 293 2.27 -20.20 15.22
C THR A 293 1.82 -18.76 15.52
N LEU A 294 2.54 -17.77 14.98
CA LEU A 294 2.18 -16.35 15.03
C LEU A 294 1.19 -15.94 13.92
N GLY A 295 0.78 -16.89 13.07
CA GLY A 295 -0.30 -16.72 12.08
C GLY A 295 0.15 -16.21 10.72
N PHE A 296 1.45 -16.02 10.50
CA PHE A 296 2.02 -15.64 9.22
C PHE A 296 2.26 -16.87 8.35
N GLN A 297 1.88 -16.77 7.08
CA GLN A 297 2.12 -17.80 6.07
C GLN A 297 2.99 -17.19 4.98
N LEU A 298 4.16 -17.76 4.74
CA LEU A 298 5.02 -17.33 3.64
C LEU A 298 4.30 -17.53 2.29
N VAL A 299 4.14 -16.47 1.52
CA VAL A 299 3.50 -16.49 0.19
C VAL A 299 4.55 -16.47 -0.91
N GLN A 300 5.53 -15.58 -0.78
CA GLN A 300 6.55 -15.35 -1.78
C GLN A 300 7.87 -14.97 -1.13
N ILE A 301 8.97 -15.46 -1.69
CA ILE A 301 10.32 -15.09 -1.29
C ILE A 301 11.18 -14.81 -2.53
N ALA A 302 11.92 -13.72 -2.47
CA ALA A 302 12.93 -13.31 -3.44
C ALA A 302 14.15 -12.75 -2.69
N PRO A 303 15.29 -12.47 -3.37
CA PRO A 303 16.50 -12.01 -2.69
C PRO A 303 16.28 -10.78 -1.79
N ASP A 304 15.58 -9.76 -2.31
CA ASP A 304 15.35 -8.50 -1.61
C ASP A 304 13.93 -8.33 -1.08
N PHE A 305 13.06 -9.33 -1.25
CA PHE A 305 11.63 -9.20 -0.98
C PHE A 305 11.07 -10.47 -0.33
N VAL A 306 10.19 -10.29 0.64
CA VAL A 306 9.39 -11.38 1.20
C VAL A 306 7.96 -10.91 1.37
N GLN A 307 7.00 -11.80 1.09
CA GLN A 307 5.59 -11.56 1.31
C GLN A 307 4.99 -12.65 2.18
N TYR A 308 4.25 -12.23 3.20
CA TYR A 308 3.47 -13.09 4.07
C TYR A 308 1.98 -12.84 3.88
N ALA A 309 1.16 -13.85 4.15
CA ALA A 309 -0.27 -13.75 4.29
C ALA A 309 -0.69 -14.05 5.73
N VAL A 310 -1.72 -13.34 6.20
CA VAL A 310 -2.36 -13.61 7.49
C VAL A 310 -3.88 -13.61 7.29
N LEU A 311 -4.56 -14.55 7.95
CA LEU A 311 -6.02 -14.52 8.04
C LEU A 311 -6.45 -13.61 9.19
N ALA A 312 -7.22 -12.58 8.87
CA ALA A 312 -7.72 -11.57 9.79
C ALA A 312 -9.26 -11.58 9.81
N GLY A 313 -9.82 -12.66 10.36
CA GLY A 313 -11.26 -12.92 10.31
C GLY A 313 -11.73 -13.16 8.87
N PRO A 314 -12.70 -12.39 8.34
CA PRO A 314 -13.20 -12.54 6.97
C PRO A 314 -12.28 -11.87 5.91
N TYR A 315 -11.08 -11.46 6.31
CA TYR A 315 -10.08 -10.80 5.46
C TYR A 315 -8.79 -11.61 5.36
N LYS A 316 -8.07 -11.40 4.25
CA LYS A 316 -6.68 -11.84 4.05
C LYS A 316 -5.78 -10.62 4.00
N VAL A 317 -4.81 -10.55 4.91
CA VAL A 317 -3.78 -9.49 4.94
C VAL A 317 -2.56 -9.99 4.19
N LEU A 318 -2.05 -9.23 3.24
CA LEU A 318 -0.74 -9.44 2.61
C LEU A 318 0.25 -8.44 3.20
N VAL A 319 1.42 -8.92 3.59
CA VAL A 319 2.48 -8.16 4.25
C VAL A 319 3.74 -8.28 3.41
N SER A 320 4.17 -7.16 2.83
CA SER A 320 5.30 -7.09 1.90
C SER A 320 6.48 -6.38 2.55
N ILE A 321 7.65 -7.01 2.55
CA ILE A 321 8.85 -6.50 3.24
C ILE A 321 10.05 -6.54 2.30
N ASN A 322 10.80 -5.44 2.24
CA ASN A 322 12.13 -5.39 1.66
C ASN A 322 13.17 -5.94 2.64
N ARG A 323 13.77 -7.09 2.31
CA ARG A 323 14.73 -7.79 3.19
C ARG A 323 16.06 -7.06 3.33
N LYS A 324 16.51 -6.40 2.26
CA LYS A 324 17.80 -5.70 2.24
C LYS A 324 17.77 -4.43 3.07
N ARG A 325 16.66 -3.68 2.95
CA ARG A 325 16.42 -2.45 3.72
C ARG A 325 15.81 -2.71 5.10
N LEU A 326 15.34 -3.94 5.34
CA LEU A 326 14.62 -4.33 6.56
C LEU A 326 13.45 -3.36 6.81
N GLN A 327 12.59 -3.24 5.81
CA GLN A 327 11.51 -2.26 5.78
C GLN A 327 10.22 -2.90 5.29
N LEU A 328 9.14 -2.71 6.03
CA LEU A 328 7.78 -2.95 5.56
C LEU A 328 7.53 -1.99 4.41
N THR A 329 7.15 -2.50 3.23
CA THR A 329 6.90 -1.67 2.04
C THR A 329 5.42 -1.51 1.76
N ASP A 330 4.63 -2.56 2.00
CA ASP A 330 3.23 -2.57 1.64
C ASP A 330 2.43 -3.53 2.53
N LEU A 331 1.23 -3.10 2.89
CA LEU A 331 0.20 -3.87 3.57
C LEU A 331 -1.08 -3.80 2.75
N GLN A 332 -1.68 -4.95 2.43
CA GLN A 332 -2.94 -5.01 1.70
C GLN A 332 -3.93 -5.90 2.42
N VAL A 333 -5.20 -5.51 2.44
CA VAL A 333 -6.29 -6.28 3.01
C VAL A 333 -7.27 -6.59 1.92
N LEU A 334 -7.40 -7.87 1.60
CA LEU A 334 -8.33 -8.40 0.62
C LEU A 334 -9.53 -9.00 1.34
N SER A 335 -10.73 -8.79 0.81
CA SER A 335 -11.91 -9.55 1.22
C SER A 335 -11.67 -11.05 0.95
N ALA A 336 -11.84 -11.90 1.96
CA ALA A 336 -11.79 -13.36 1.76
C ALA A 336 -13.20 -13.96 1.58
N SER A 337 -14.26 -13.20 1.89
CA SER A 337 -15.64 -13.66 1.89
C SER A 337 -16.61 -12.51 1.66
N SER A 338 -17.75 -12.80 1.03
CA SER A 338 -18.85 -11.84 0.83
C SER A 338 -19.48 -11.34 2.12
N VAL A 339 -19.28 -12.03 3.25
CA VAL A 339 -19.73 -11.59 4.60
C VAL A 339 -19.15 -10.23 4.99
N THR A 340 -18.01 -9.84 4.41
CA THR A 340 -17.41 -8.52 4.60
C THR A 340 -18.24 -7.37 4.01
N GLY A 341 -19.19 -7.69 3.12
CA GLY A 341 -19.87 -6.73 2.26
C GLY A 341 -19.17 -6.47 0.92
N PHE A 342 -18.04 -7.14 0.65
CA PHE A 342 -17.27 -7.01 -0.60
C PHE A 342 -17.09 -8.38 -1.26
N SER A 343 -17.04 -8.43 -2.59
CA SER A 343 -16.67 -9.64 -3.32
C SER A 343 -15.29 -10.15 -2.88
N PRO A 344 -15.07 -11.48 -2.78
CA PRO A 344 -13.76 -12.03 -2.48
C PRO A 344 -12.69 -11.53 -3.45
N GLY A 345 -11.49 -11.24 -2.94
CA GLY A 345 -10.36 -10.70 -3.69
C GLY A 345 -10.35 -9.18 -3.84
N ILE A 346 -11.42 -8.47 -3.48
CA ILE A 346 -11.45 -7.01 -3.52
C ILE A 346 -10.51 -6.43 -2.47
N LEU A 347 -9.65 -5.48 -2.87
CA LEU A 347 -8.85 -4.68 -1.95
C LEU A 347 -9.75 -3.78 -1.12
N VAL A 348 -9.67 -3.90 0.20
CA VAL A 348 -10.51 -3.19 1.17
C VAL A 348 -9.73 -2.07 1.84
N SER A 349 -8.49 -2.35 2.24
CA SER A 349 -7.60 -1.37 2.86
C SER A 349 -6.15 -1.65 2.46
N SER A 350 -5.31 -0.63 2.38
CA SER A 350 -3.89 -0.78 2.14
C SER A 350 -3.08 0.37 2.74
N ALA A 351 -1.80 0.11 2.97
CA ALA A 351 -0.80 1.12 3.33
C ALA A 351 0.52 0.83 2.61
N GLN A 352 1.09 1.84 1.97
CA GLN A 352 2.42 1.81 1.38
C GLN A 352 3.36 2.66 2.23
N PHE A 353 4.54 2.14 2.52
CA PHE A 353 5.50 2.75 3.43
C PHE A 353 6.79 3.08 2.67
N SER A 354 7.32 4.28 2.92
CA SER A 354 8.66 4.68 2.48
C SER A 354 9.35 5.50 3.56
N SER A 355 10.67 5.40 3.61
CA SER A 355 11.49 6.13 4.56
C SER A 355 12.72 6.72 3.88
N GLU A 356 13.08 7.94 4.24
CA GLU A 356 14.31 8.58 3.80
C GLU A 356 14.92 9.40 4.94
N THR A 357 16.24 9.57 4.93
CA THR A 357 16.90 10.54 5.81
C THR A 357 16.97 11.88 5.10
N THR A 358 16.50 12.95 5.75
CA THR A 358 16.43 14.29 5.17
C THR A 358 16.85 15.35 6.18
N ASN A 359 17.48 16.44 5.73
CA ASN A 359 17.78 17.60 6.57
C ASN A 359 16.63 18.61 6.61
N ARG A 360 15.52 18.34 5.90
CA ARG A 360 14.36 19.23 5.88
C ARG A 360 13.46 18.93 7.08
N THR A 361 13.24 19.94 7.90
CA THR A 361 12.08 20.01 8.78
C THR A 361 10.85 20.15 7.89
N GLY A 362 9.82 19.32 8.06
CA GLY A 362 8.66 19.18 7.15
C GLY A 362 7.70 20.37 7.04
N GLY A 363 8.20 21.58 6.85
CA GLY A 363 7.41 22.83 6.80
C GLY A 363 6.69 23.10 5.50
#